data_AF-A0A1E8VRW6-F1
#
_entry.id   AF-A0A1E8VRW6-F1
#
_cell.length_a   1.000
_cell.length_b   1.000
_cell.length_c   1.000
_cell.angle_alpha   90.00
_cell.angle_beta   90.00
_cell.angle_gamma   90.00
#
_symmetry.space_group_name_H-M   'P 1'
#
loop_
_entity.id
_entity.type
_entity.pdbx_description
1 polymer ?
#
loop_
_entity_poly.entity_id
_entity_poly.type
_entity_poly.pdbx_seq_one_letter_code
_entity_poly.pdbx_strand_id
1 'polypeptide(L)'
;MSRQRPFFPTPEGVTGHAGGTAAGDVPASPLYLQIKLMMRDKIDARTWRAGEAIPSEAELCAQFQVSRGTIRHALRELALEGYIITKKGSGSFVAQGGLPRPAAHVPLSFATLLHERGIQFTTRVVTREVVGAPRSVAAHLGVLVGAPTLFMRRVRSVGGDAIVCQESWSNLEACPRLDEAVFERESLFDAVQRCSGKRVAASNVRYLSFEAGLEHAALLSCAPSDALLGLEQVISLDDGSVVEWSLTSLRPGTSIVASALPDDVTRGHLETDAIVRGGDRPQGGPGGEAALRRRLELQALQVRRDVVSLAHRYEGVPFHLGGALSMVEIVVTLLLHVMRTGKDSTPWEERDRLVLSKAHASVALYPALLRAGLISQDDLDRGLFGEGAVLFKHPQRDPSRGIETSGGSLGMGLGYAAGLALALRRTHPGARTFCIVGDGECEEGSVWESAAFAGFKRLENLTVIVDANGMQLDGPTSEIMDNGPIQRKFAAFGFETQEVDGHDVMALVQALSLRTDRPRAIVARTIKGKGVSFAENNVIWHDNALSRDDYERAMGELDAREEAVRHGRG
;
A
#
# COMPACT_ATOMS: atom_id res chain seq x y z
N MET A 1 14.66 -13.64 -21.75
CA MET A 1 14.59 -12.41 -22.57
C MET A 1 15.35 -11.32 -21.81
N SER A 2 16.44 -10.80 -22.38
CA SER A 2 17.28 -9.76 -21.78
C SER A 2 16.42 -8.57 -21.34
N ARG A 3 16.45 -8.23 -20.05
CA ARG A 3 15.75 -7.06 -19.50
C ARG A 3 16.54 -5.82 -19.95
N GLN A 4 16.23 -5.31 -21.13
CA GLN A 4 16.90 -4.14 -21.68
C GLN A 4 16.70 -2.91 -20.77
N ARG A 5 17.82 -2.23 -20.50
CA ARG A 5 17.92 -0.96 -19.76
C ARG A 5 16.91 0.06 -20.33
N PRO A 6 16.19 0.81 -19.48
CA PRO A 6 15.44 1.98 -19.96
C PRO A 6 16.42 2.98 -20.60
N PHE A 7 16.14 3.37 -21.84
CA PHE A 7 17.06 4.18 -22.63
C PHE A 7 17.11 5.62 -22.10
N PHE A 8 18.18 5.97 -21.38
CA PHE A 8 18.55 7.36 -21.07
C PHE A 8 19.76 7.75 -21.92
N PRO A 9 19.65 8.70 -22.86
CA PRO A 9 20.72 9.04 -23.79
C PRO A 9 21.85 9.79 -23.08
N THR A 10 23.10 9.36 -23.29
CA THR A 10 24.31 10.08 -22.86
C THR A 10 25.05 10.58 -24.10
N PRO A 11 25.76 11.73 -24.05
CA PRO A 11 26.48 12.25 -25.21
C PRO A 11 27.44 11.23 -25.86
N GLU A 12 28.12 10.44 -25.02
CA GLU A 12 29.06 9.38 -25.42
C GLU A 12 28.38 8.23 -26.19
N GLY A 13 27.13 7.89 -25.85
CA GLY A 13 26.36 6.84 -26.53
C GLY A 13 25.75 7.28 -27.87
N VAL A 14 25.62 8.59 -28.09
CA VAL A 14 25.01 9.18 -29.30
C VAL A 14 26.06 9.43 -30.39
N THR A 15 27.34 9.66 -30.04
CA THR A 15 28.43 9.90 -31.00
C THR A 15 29.00 8.62 -31.64
N GLY A 16 28.80 7.45 -31.02
CA GLY A 16 29.31 6.15 -31.50
C GLY A 16 28.56 5.52 -32.69
N HIS A 17 27.45 6.11 -33.15
CA HIS A 17 26.65 5.64 -34.29
C HIS A 17 26.73 6.58 -35.51
N ALA A 18 27.88 7.24 -35.71
CA ALA A 18 28.18 7.99 -36.94
C ALA A 18 28.55 7.05 -38.10
N GLY A 19 27.60 6.20 -38.51
CA GLY A 19 27.60 5.48 -39.79
C GLY A 19 26.45 6.04 -40.63
N GLY A 20 26.79 6.72 -41.73
CA GLY A 20 25.96 7.78 -42.29
C GLY A 20 24.66 7.35 -42.97
N THR A 21 23.70 8.28 -42.97
CA THR A 21 22.83 8.59 -44.11
C THR A 21 22.36 10.04 -44.02
N ALA A 22 22.54 10.74 -45.15
CA ALA A 22 21.98 12.00 -45.65
C ALA A 22 21.16 12.93 -44.72
N ALA A 23 21.46 14.23 -44.85
CA ALA A 23 20.55 15.31 -44.53
C ALA A 23 19.25 15.19 -45.36
N GLY A 24 18.12 15.20 -44.67
CA GLY A 24 16.78 15.04 -45.26
C GLY A 24 16.02 13.92 -44.54
N ASP A 25 14.90 14.29 -43.94
CA ASP A 25 13.96 13.47 -43.14
C ASP A 25 14.33 13.12 -41.69
N VAL A 26 13.67 13.86 -40.80
CA VAL A 26 13.44 13.55 -39.38
C VAL A 26 12.84 12.14 -39.28
N PRO A 27 13.41 11.18 -38.53
CA PRO A 27 12.74 9.89 -38.38
C PRO A 27 11.60 9.95 -37.36
N ALA A 28 10.64 10.89 -37.43
CA ALA A 28 9.40 11.13 -36.62
C ALA A 28 9.23 10.31 -35.32
N SER A 29 8.95 10.96 -34.16
CA SER A 29 8.91 10.26 -32.84
C SER A 29 8.16 8.93 -32.99
N PRO A 30 8.64 7.79 -32.45
CA PRO A 30 8.06 6.48 -32.78
C PRO A 30 6.54 6.58 -32.77
N LEU A 31 5.89 6.25 -33.88
CA LEU A 31 4.53 6.71 -34.16
C LEU A 31 3.53 6.32 -33.04
N TYR A 32 3.79 5.19 -32.37
CA TYR A 32 3.01 4.76 -31.21
C TYR A 32 3.13 5.71 -30.01
N LEU A 33 4.30 6.32 -29.78
CA LEU A 33 4.56 7.27 -28.69
C LEU A 33 3.86 8.60 -28.95
N GLN A 34 3.85 9.09 -30.18
CA GLN A 34 3.07 10.28 -30.56
C GLN A 34 1.58 10.07 -30.30
N ILE A 35 1.07 8.91 -30.72
CA ILE A 35 -0.34 8.54 -30.51
C ILE A 35 -0.66 8.38 -29.03
N LYS A 36 0.24 7.77 -28.24
CA LYS A 36 0.12 7.64 -26.78
C LYS A 36 -0.09 8.99 -26.11
N LEU A 37 0.74 9.98 -26.47
CA LEU A 37 0.68 11.33 -25.91
C LEU A 37 -0.62 12.05 -26.32
N MET A 38 -1.02 11.96 -27.59
CA MET A 38 -2.30 12.55 -28.05
C MET A 38 -3.52 11.93 -27.37
N MET A 39 -3.48 10.62 -27.08
CA MET A 39 -4.53 9.92 -26.33
C MET A 39 -4.54 10.36 -24.86
N ARG A 40 -3.37 10.52 -24.25
CA ARG A 40 -3.22 11.02 -22.88
C ARG A 40 -3.75 12.44 -22.75
N ASP A 41 -3.44 13.34 -23.68
CA ASP A 41 -3.96 14.71 -23.67
C ASP A 41 -5.50 14.74 -23.71
N LYS A 42 -6.13 13.80 -24.44
CA LYS A 42 -7.60 13.67 -24.45
C LYS A 42 -8.18 13.21 -23.11
N ILE A 43 -7.46 12.38 -22.37
CA ILE A 43 -7.84 11.92 -21.03
C ILE A 43 -7.64 13.08 -20.03
N ASP A 44 -6.48 13.74 -20.07
CA ASP A 44 -6.11 14.84 -19.18
C ASP A 44 -7.04 16.06 -19.38
N ALA A 45 -7.40 16.37 -20.62
CA ALA A 45 -8.39 17.39 -20.97
C ALA A 45 -9.85 16.97 -20.70
N ARG A 46 -10.09 15.77 -20.14
CA ARG A 46 -11.42 15.19 -19.86
C ARG A 46 -12.34 15.10 -21.08
N THR A 47 -11.75 15.02 -22.28
CA THR A 47 -12.47 14.74 -23.53
C THR A 47 -12.93 13.29 -23.56
N TRP A 48 -12.13 12.37 -23.01
CA TRP A 48 -12.57 11.04 -22.62
C TRP A 48 -12.67 10.98 -21.10
N ARG A 49 -13.88 10.75 -20.59
CA ARG A 49 -14.16 10.80 -19.14
C ARG A 49 -13.83 9.46 -18.49
N ALA A 50 -13.55 9.49 -17.19
CA ALA A 50 -13.26 8.28 -16.42
C ALA A 50 -14.38 7.23 -16.56
N GLY A 51 -14.02 6.03 -16.99
CA GLY A 51 -14.94 4.91 -17.26
C GLY A 51 -15.63 4.93 -18.62
N GLU A 52 -15.41 5.97 -19.41
CA GLU A 52 -15.87 6.03 -20.79
C GLU A 52 -15.08 5.05 -21.66
N ALA A 53 -15.77 4.40 -22.61
CA ALA A 53 -15.11 3.58 -23.62
C ALA A 53 -14.32 4.50 -24.57
N ILE A 54 -13.03 4.18 -24.78
CA ILE A 54 -12.26 4.84 -25.84
C ILE A 54 -12.57 4.18 -27.19
N PRO A 55 -12.32 4.86 -28.32
CA PRO A 55 -12.53 4.27 -29.63
C PRO A 55 -11.77 2.93 -29.79
N SER A 56 -12.37 2.01 -30.54
CA SER A 56 -11.81 0.68 -30.81
C SER A 56 -10.49 0.74 -31.58
N GLU A 57 -9.70 -0.34 -31.55
CA GLU A 57 -8.44 -0.42 -32.32
C GLU A 57 -8.64 -0.05 -33.80
N ALA A 58 -9.76 -0.47 -34.40
CA ALA A 58 -10.06 -0.20 -35.81
C ALA A 58 -10.37 1.28 -36.06
N GLU A 59 -11.13 1.92 -35.16
CA GLU A 59 -11.45 3.35 -35.25
C GLU A 59 -10.21 4.22 -35.01
N LEU A 60 -9.36 3.85 -34.05
CA LEU A 60 -8.09 4.52 -33.79
C LEU A 60 -7.12 4.37 -34.97
N CYS A 61 -7.07 3.19 -35.61
CA CYS A 61 -6.28 3.00 -36.83
C CYS A 61 -6.75 3.92 -37.96
N ALA A 62 -8.07 4.08 -38.13
CA ALA A 62 -8.64 4.96 -39.14
C ALA A 62 -8.41 6.44 -38.81
N GLN A 63 -8.58 6.82 -37.54
CA GLN A 63 -8.42 8.19 -37.06
C GLN A 63 -6.98 8.70 -37.17
N PHE A 64 -6.01 7.87 -36.77
CA PHE A 64 -4.60 8.24 -36.79
C PHE A 64 -3.89 7.82 -38.08
N GLN A 65 -4.59 7.12 -38.99
CA GLN A 65 -4.04 6.58 -40.24
C GLN A 65 -2.78 5.72 -40.04
N VAL A 66 -2.82 4.80 -39.07
CA VAL A 66 -1.66 3.96 -38.70
C VAL A 66 -1.99 2.47 -38.65
N SER A 67 -0.94 1.64 -38.57
CA SER A 67 -1.09 0.19 -38.43
C SER A 67 -1.70 -0.22 -37.08
N ARG A 68 -2.41 -1.36 -37.05
CA ARG A 68 -2.91 -1.97 -35.81
C ARG A 68 -1.81 -2.27 -34.79
N GLY A 69 -0.61 -2.63 -35.26
CA GLY A 69 0.54 -2.87 -34.39
C GLY A 69 0.96 -1.61 -33.62
N THR A 70 0.91 -0.45 -34.28
CA THR A 70 1.22 0.85 -33.69
C THR A 70 0.20 1.26 -32.62
N ILE A 71 -1.10 1.09 -32.90
CA ILE A 71 -2.18 1.36 -31.92
C ILE A 71 -2.09 0.43 -30.72
N ARG A 72 -1.90 -0.88 -30.94
CA ARG A 72 -1.76 -1.85 -29.83
C ARG A 72 -0.60 -1.51 -28.92
N HIS A 73 0.52 -1.07 -29.49
CA HIS A 73 1.67 -0.66 -28.71
C HIS A 73 1.35 0.57 -27.85
N ALA A 74 0.71 1.60 -28.43
CA ALA A 74 0.28 2.79 -27.70
C ALA A 74 -0.73 2.47 -26.57
N LEU A 75 -1.73 1.63 -26.85
CA LEU A 75 -2.73 1.20 -25.87
C LEU A 75 -2.10 0.35 -24.75
N ARG A 76 -1.17 -0.54 -25.07
CA ARG A 76 -0.44 -1.32 -24.07
C ARG A 76 0.32 -0.42 -23.12
N GLU A 77 1.02 0.60 -23.63
CA GLU A 77 1.74 1.56 -22.79
C GLU A 77 0.79 2.40 -21.92
N LEU A 78 -0.33 2.90 -22.46
CA LEU A 78 -1.35 3.60 -21.65
C LEU A 78 -1.97 2.72 -20.56
N ALA A 79 -2.16 1.43 -20.85
CA ALA A 79 -2.68 0.48 -19.88
C ALA A 79 -1.64 0.17 -18.79
N LEU A 80 -0.37 0.01 -19.16
CA LEU A 80 0.76 -0.13 -18.22
C LEU A 80 0.92 1.11 -17.34
N GLU A 81 0.68 2.29 -17.89
CA GLU A 81 0.73 3.58 -17.17
C GLU A 81 -0.54 3.86 -16.36
N GLY A 82 -1.57 3.01 -16.44
CA GLY A 82 -2.80 3.12 -15.65
C GLY A 82 -3.78 4.18 -16.14
N TYR A 83 -3.61 4.73 -17.35
CA TYR A 83 -4.54 5.69 -17.95
C TYR A 83 -5.80 5.02 -18.49
N ILE A 84 -5.70 3.75 -18.91
CA ILE A 84 -6.82 2.98 -19.46
C ILE A 84 -6.84 1.55 -18.91
N ILE A 85 -7.99 0.90 -19.00
CA ILE A 85 -8.21 -0.51 -18.65
C ILE A 85 -8.77 -1.21 -19.88
N THR A 86 -8.14 -2.30 -20.31
CA THR A 86 -8.63 -3.12 -21.43
C THR A 86 -9.38 -4.34 -20.90
N LYS A 87 -10.65 -4.50 -21.29
CA LYS A 87 -11.48 -5.68 -20.96
C LYS A 87 -11.59 -6.59 -22.18
N LYS A 88 -11.18 -7.84 -22.05
CA LYS A 88 -11.22 -8.83 -23.15
C LYS A 88 -12.67 -8.97 -23.67
N GLY A 89 -12.88 -8.66 -24.95
CA GLY A 89 -14.20 -8.72 -25.60
C GLY A 89 -15.09 -7.49 -25.44
N SER A 90 -14.73 -6.53 -24.57
CA SER A 90 -15.54 -5.33 -24.30
C SER A 90 -14.86 -4.02 -24.67
N GLY A 91 -13.61 -4.05 -25.15
CA GLY A 91 -12.86 -2.86 -25.56
C GLY A 91 -12.00 -2.25 -24.46
N SER A 92 -11.52 -1.04 -24.68
CA SER A 92 -10.70 -0.29 -23.73
C SER A 92 -11.49 0.88 -23.15
N PHE A 93 -11.31 1.14 -21.86
CA PHE A 93 -12.03 2.18 -21.12
C PHE A 93 -11.02 3.08 -20.41
N VAL A 94 -11.30 4.38 -20.29
CA VAL A 94 -10.50 5.27 -19.44
C VAL A 94 -10.58 4.75 -18.01
N ALA A 95 -9.43 4.61 -17.33
CA ALA A 95 -9.39 4.06 -15.99
C ALA A 95 -10.21 4.91 -15.02
N GLN A 96 -11.18 4.31 -14.33
CA GLN A 96 -11.85 4.94 -13.18
C GLN A 96 -10.92 4.79 -11.97
N GLY A 97 -9.92 5.67 -11.89
CA GLY A 97 -8.92 5.67 -10.83
C GLY A 97 -7.71 4.80 -11.14
N GLY A 98 -6.70 5.38 -11.77
CA GLY A 98 -5.30 5.02 -11.52
C GLY A 98 -4.78 5.86 -10.35
N LEU A 99 -3.88 5.34 -9.51
CA LEU A 99 -3.31 6.07 -8.36
C LEU A 99 -2.80 7.47 -8.78
N PRO A 100 -3.49 8.57 -8.41
CA PRO A 100 -2.80 9.85 -8.28
C PRO A 100 -1.99 9.71 -6.99
N ARG A 101 -0.68 9.50 -7.09
CA ARG A 101 0.16 9.57 -5.90
C ARG A 101 0.01 10.97 -5.30
N PRO A 102 -0.08 11.11 -3.97
CA PRO A 102 0.00 12.41 -3.32
C PRO A 102 1.23 13.12 -3.84
N ALA A 103 1.04 14.32 -4.38
CA ALA A 103 2.12 15.25 -4.63
C ALA A 103 2.89 15.39 -3.31
N ALA A 104 4.17 15.05 -3.30
CA ALA A 104 5.04 15.64 -2.31
C ALA A 104 4.96 17.16 -2.55
N HIS A 105 4.57 17.93 -1.53
CA HIS A 105 4.43 19.38 -1.64
C HIS A 105 5.77 20.10 -1.92
N VAL A 106 6.86 19.36 -2.07
CA VAL A 106 8.18 19.87 -2.41
C VAL A 106 8.78 19.01 -3.55
N PRO A 107 9.28 19.64 -4.62
CA PRO A 107 10.10 18.95 -5.62
C PRO A 107 11.25 18.19 -4.93
N LEU A 108 11.25 16.86 -5.02
CA LEU A 108 12.27 16.00 -4.43
C LEU A 108 13.62 16.24 -5.15
N SER A 109 14.52 17.01 -4.53
CA SER A 109 15.95 17.02 -4.88
C SER A 109 16.68 16.12 -3.90
N PHE A 110 17.42 15.14 -4.43
CA PHE A 110 18.22 14.24 -3.60
C PHE A 110 19.26 14.98 -2.75
N ALA A 111 19.83 16.08 -3.28
CA ALA A 111 20.76 16.92 -2.53
C ALA A 111 20.06 17.65 -1.37
N THR A 112 18.83 18.11 -1.59
CA THR A 112 18.00 18.76 -0.56
C THR A 112 17.67 17.77 0.56
N LEU A 113 17.30 16.53 0.21
CA LEU A 113 17.03 15.46 1.19
C LEU A 113 18.23 15.12 2.09
N LEU A 114 19.45 15.09 1.54
CA LEU A 114 20.65 14.85 2.34
C LEU A 114 21.00 16.05 3.24
N HIS A 115 20.84 17.26 2.71
CA HIS A 115 21.12 18.50 3.44
C HIS A 115 20.15 18.70 4.62
N GLU A 116 18.85 18.50 4.43
CA GLU A 116 17.81 18.57 5.48
C GLU A 116 18.09 17.62 6.66
N ARG A 117 18.81 16.52 6.39
CA ARG A 117 19.17 15.51 7.39
C ARG A 117 20.53 15.73 8.02
N GLY A 118 21.24 16.79 7.65
CA GLY A 118 22.60 17.06 8.10
C GLY A 118 23.62 16.00 7.67
N ILE A 119 23.29 15.18 6.66
CA ILE A 119 24.21 14.17 6.13
C ILE A 119 25.22 14.88 5.25
N GLN A 120 26.48 14.89 5.68
CA GLN A 120 27.57 15.42 4.89
C GLN A 120 27.80 14.53 3.67
N PHE A 121 27.71 15.13 2.48
CA PHE A 121 28.01 14.45 1.21
C PHE A 121 28.92 15.32 0.36
N THR A 122 29.66 14.69 -0.54
CA THR A 122 30.44 15.37 -1.56
C THR A 122 29.81 15.12 -2.92
N THR A 123 29.82 16.14 -3.78
CA THR A 123 29.40 16.01 -5.18
C THR A 123 30.62 16.12 -6.07
N ARG A 124 30.79 15.16 -6.98
CA ARG A 124 31.79 15.19 -8.05
C ARG A 124 31.07 15.24 -9.39
N VAL A 125 31.28 16.32 -10.14
CA VAL A 125 30.82 16.42 -11.53
C VAL A 125 31.75 15.56 -12.39
N VAL A 126 31.20 14.52 -13.01
CA VAL A 126 31.93 13.57 -13.88
C VAL A 126 31.99 14.10 -15.31
N THR A 127 30.85 14.57 -15.81
CA THR A 127 30.70 15.09 -17.17
C THR A 127 29.81 16.33 -17.12
N ARG A 128 30.17 17.36 -17.89
CA ARG A 128 29.39 18.60 -18.06
C ARG A 128 29.61 19.11 -19.47
N GLU A 129 28.58 19.06 -20.30
CA GLU A 129 28.70 19.39 -21.72
C GLU A 129 27.43 20.11 -22.20
N VAL A 130 27.62 21.18 -22.97
CA VAL A 130 26.53 21.82 -23.71
C VAL A 130 26.52 21.25 -25.11
N VAL A 131 25.44 20.56 -25.46
CA VAL A 131 25.27 19.94 -26.78
C VAL A 131 23.86 20.23 -27.32
N GLY A 132 23.72 20.17 -28.64
CA GLY A 132 22.41 20.27 -29.27
C GLY A 132 21.53 19.07 -28.89
N ALA A 133 20.28 19.32 -28.49
CA ALA A 133 19.36 18.31 -27.98
C ALA A 133 19.22 17.14 -28.96
N PRO A 134 19.66 15.92 -28.57
CA PRO A 134 19.35 14.71 -29.33
C PRO A 134 17.84 14.54 -29.44
N ARG A 135 17.40 13.82 -30.46
CA ARG A 135 15.98 13.74 -30.78
C ARG A 135 15.08 13.19 -29.67
N SER A 136 15.57 12.22 -28.89
CA SER A 136 14.88 11.70 -27.70
C SER A 136 14.83 12.74 -26.57
N VAL A 137 15.90 13.51 -26.37
CA VAL A 137 15.98 14.58 -25.37
C VAL A 137 15.06 15.74 -25.73
N ALA A 138 15.07 16.16 -27.00
CA ALA A 138 14.21 17.21 -27.53
C ALA A 138 12.72 16.91 -27.29
N ALA A 139 12.32 15.66 -27.52
CA ALA A 139 10.95 15.21 -27.26
C ALA A 139 10.56 15.25 -25.76
N HIS A 140 11.48 14.95 -24.85
CA HIS A 140 11.20 14.98 -23.40
C HIS A 140 11.22 16.41 -22.83
N LEU A 141 12.12 17.27 -23.33
CA LEU A 141 12.23 18.66 -22.88
C LEU A 141 11.26 19.61 -23.61
N GLY A 142 10.56 19.15 -24.65
CA GLY A 142 9.67 20.00 -25.45
C GLY A 142 10.41 21.08 -26.23
N VAL A 143 11.67 20.83 -26.62
CA VAL A 143 12.51 21.75 -27.41
C VAL A 143 12.72 21.24 -28.84
N LEU A 144 13.24 22.08 -29.72
CA LEU A 144 13.63 21.67 -31.06
C LEU A 144 14.87 20.75 -31.02
N VAL A 145 14.96 19.80 -31.95
CA VAL A 145 16.17 18.99 -32.12
C VAL A 145 17.34 19.92 -32.44
N GLY A 146 18.45 19.77 -31.71
CA GLY A 146 19.61 20.64 -31.84
C GLY A 146 19.57 21.91 -30.96
N ALA A 147 18.47 22.18 -30.24
CA ALA A 147 18.42 23.28 -29.27
C ALA A 147 19.51 23.13 -28.20
N PRO A 148 20.12 24.22 -27.70
CA PRO A 148 21.19 24.13 -26.70
C PRO A 148 20.68 23.49 -25.41
N THR A 149 21.28 22.36 -25.03
CA THR A 149 20.95 21.62 -23.81
C THR A 149 22.19 21.24 -23.04
N LEU A 150 22.11 21.34 -21.72
CA LEU A 150 23.20 20.97 -20.83
C LEU A 150 23.03 19.52 -20.40
N PHE A 151 23.97 18.66 -20.74
CA PHE A 151 24.12 17.35 -20.13
C PHE A 151 25.05 17.45 -18.92
N MET A 152 24.64 16.83 -17.81
CA MET A 152 25.47 16.68 -16.63
C MET A 152 25.38 15.28 -16.06
N ARG A 153 26.54 14.74 -15.67
CA ARG A 153 26.67 13.51 -14.89
C ARG A 153 27.37 13.83 -13.58
N ARG A 154 26.76 13.45 -12.46
CA ARG A 154 27.24 13.74 -11.12
C ARG A 154 27.23 12.48 -10.27
N VAL A 155 28.31 12.25 -9.53
CA VAL A 155 28.37 11.21 -8.50
C VAL A 155 28.38 11.88 -7.13
N ARG A 156 27.53 11.40 -6.23
CA ARG A 156 27.50 11.85 -4.84
C ARG A 156 28.00 10.75 -3.92
N SER A 157 28.85 11.15 -2.98
CA SER A 157 29.45 10.24 -2.01
C SER A 157 29.13 10.64 -0.58
N VAL A 158 28.89 9.65 0.28
CA VAL A 158 28.72 9.81 1.73
C VAL A 158 29.77 8.97 2.41
N GLY A 159 30.58 9.57 3.29
CA GLY A 159 31.69 8.86 3.95
C GLY A 159 32.77 8.33 2.99
N GLY A 160 32.83 8.86 1.76
CA GLY A 160 33.75 8.38 0.70
C GLY A 160 33.13 7.37 -0.27
N ASP A 161 32.01 6.73 0.10
CA ASP A 161 31.31 5.77 -0.75
C ASP A 161 30.41 6.48 -1.78
N ALA A 162 30.58 6.17 -3.06
CA ALA A 162 29.68 6.63 -4.12
C ALA A 162 28.31 5.95 -3.98
N ILE A 163 27.28 6.72 -3.66
CA ILE A 163 25.93 6.17 -3.39
C ILE A 163 24.92 6.54 -4.47
N VAL A 164 25.14 7.63 -5.20
CA VAL A 164 24.21 8.14 -6.21
C VAL A 164 24.97 8.58 -7.46
N CYS A 165 24.46 8.17 -8.62
CA CYS A 165 24.83 8.68 -9.92
C CYS A 165 23.61 9.36 -10.53
N GLN A 166 23.67 10.65 -10.81
CA GLN A 166 22.60 11.41 -11.44
C GLN A 166 23.06 11.90 -12.81
N GLU A 167 22.27 11.59 -13.83
CA GLU A 167 22.44 12.04 -15.20
C GLU A 167 21.25 12.94 -15.55
N SER A 168 21.49 14.12 -16.10
CA SER A 168 20.45 15.12 -16.35
C SER A 168 20.67 15.87 -17.65
N TRP A 169 19.58 16.12 -18.36
CA TRP A 169 19.48 17.03 -19.49
C TRP A 169 18.67 18.26 -19.09
N SER A 170 19.26 19.44 -19.26
CA SER A 170 18.61 20.70 -18.90
C SER A 170 18.40 21.61 -20.12
N ASN A 171 17.24 22.26 -20.18
CA ASN A 171 16.86 23.19 -21.24
C ASN A 171 17.49 24.57 -21.01
N LEU A 172 18.51 24.93 -21.80
CA LEU A 172 19.20 26.23 -21.65
C LEU A 172 18.42 27.40 -22.25
N GLU A 173 17.43 27.15 -23.12
CA GLU A 173 16.53 28.21 -23.60
C GLU A 173 15.59 28.66 -22.48
N ALA A 174 15.12 27.73 -21.64
CA ALA A 174 14.30 28.01 -20.48
C ALA A 174 15.11 28.51 -19.26
N CYS A 175 16.36 28.07 -19.13
CA CYS A 175 17.27 28.45 -18.04
C CYS A 175 18.63 28.94 -18.59
N PRO A 176 18.70 30.17 -19.12
CA PRO A 176 19.97 30.72 -19.60
C PRO A 176 21.02 30.75 -18.50
N ARG A 177 22.29 30.44 -18.84
CA ARG A 177 23.44 30.44 -17.92
C ARG A 177 23.41 29.37 -16.83
N LEU A 178 22.51 28.38 -16.92
CA LEU A 178 22.53 27.23 -16.02
C LEU A 178 23.84 26.43 -16.16
N ASP A 179 24.44 26.48 -17.35
CA ASP A 179 25.76 25.96 -17.69
C ASP A 179 26.93 26.74 -17.05
N GLU A 180 26.70 27.82 -16.31
CA GLU A 180 27.71 28.53 -15.50
C GLU A 180 27.59 28.22 -14.00
N ALA A 181 26.53 27.53 -13.54
CA ALA A 181 26.29 27.28 -12.13
C ALA A 181 27.31 26.32 -11.49
N VAL A 182 27.58 26.48 -10.19
CA VAL A 182 28.55 25.67 -9.42
C VAL A 182 27.79 24.62 -8.60
N PHE A 183 27.46 23.51 -9.24
CA PHE A 183 26.60 22.45 -8.67
C PHE A 183 27.26 21.64 -7.55
N GLU A 184 28.53 21.88 -7.25
CA GLU A 184 29.20 21.38 -6.05
C GLU A 184 28.74 22.10 -4.78
N ARG A 185 28.20 23.33 -4.91
CA ARG A 185 27.77 24.17 -3.78
C ARG A 185 26.32 24.65 -3.89
N GLU A 186 25.80 24.78 -5.10
CA GLU A 186 24.43 25.25 -5.37
C GLU A 186 23.53 24.07 -5.77
N SER A 187 22.29 24.04 -5.27
CA SER A 187 21.31 23.04 -5.69
C SER A 187 20.82 23.33 -7.12
N LEU A 188 20.34 22.31 -7.81
CA LEU A 188 19.73 22.49 -9.13
C LEU A 188 18.53 23.44 -9.07
N PHE A 189 17.69 23.34 -8.03
CA PHE A 189 16.50 24.17 -7.91
C PHE A 189 16.84 25.64 -7.71
N ASP A 190 17.84 25.94 -6.90
CA ASP A 190 18.31 27.31 -6.70
C ASP A 190 18.90 27.87 -7.99
N ALA A 191 19.71 27.07 -8.70
CA ALA A 191 20.28 27.47 -9.98
C ALA A 191 19.20 27.70 -11.05
N VAL A 192 18.20 26.82 -11.14
CA VAL A 192 17.06 26.93 -12.07
C VAL A 192 16.23 28.18 -11.76
N GLN A 193 15.89 28.42 -10.49
CA GLN A 193 15.11 29.60 -10.10
C GLN A 193 15.89 30.89 -10.34
N ARG A 194 17.21 30.90 -10.09
CA ARG A 194 18.10 32.03 -10.38
C ARG A 194 18.25 32.30 -11.88
N CYS A 195 18.39 31.26 -12.69
CA CYS A 195 18.63 31.38 -14.14
C CYS A 195 17.35 31.66 -14.94
N SER A 196 16.21 31.06 -14.56
CA SER A 196 14.94 31.25 -15.26
C SER A 196 14.13 32.44 -14.73
N GLY A 197 14.37 32.86 -13.48
CA GLY A 197 13.51 33.82 -12.77
C GLY A 197 12.13 33.28 -12.42
N LYS A 198 11.88 31.97 -12.61
CA LYS A 198 10.58 31.32 -12.47
C LYS A 198 10.60 30.26 -11.37
N ARG A 199 9.43 29.92 -10.84
CA ARG A 199 9.29 28.89 -9.82
C ARG A 199 9.08 27.52 -10.45
N VAL A 200 9.63 26.49 -9.83
CA VAL A 200 9.30 25.11 -10.16
C VAL A 200 7.84 24.86 -9.77
N ALA A 201 7.02 24.43 -10.73
CA ALA A 201 5.61 24.17 -10.51
C ALA A 201 5.31 22.69 -10.29
N ALA A 202 5.98 21.80 -11.03
CA ALA A 202 5.77 20.37 -10.90
C ALA A 202 7.07 19.59 -11.04
N SER A 203 7.11 18.46 -10.34
CA SER A 203 8.15 17.46 -10.46
C SER A 203 7.49 16.09 -10.56
N ASN A 204 7.61 15.45 -11.72
CA ASN A 204 7.04 14.14 -11.99
C ASN A 204 8.15 13.10 -11.90
N VAL A 205 8.01 12.12 -10.99
CA VAL A 205 9.02 11.08 -10.76
C VAL A 205 8.45 9.70 -11.06
N ARG A 206 9.13 8.97 -11.94
CA ARG A 206 8.92 7.55 -12.23
C ARG A 206 10.00 6.74 -11.55
N TYR A 207 9.60 5.67 -10.87
CA TYR A 207 10.52 4.74 -10.21
C TYR A 207 10.71 3.51 -11.09
N LEU A 208 11.95 3.07 -11.25
CA LEU A 208 12.35 1.95 -12.11
C LEU A 208 13.50 1.16 -11.46
N SER A 209 13.73 -0.07 -11.93
CA SER A 209 14.89 -0.88 -11.55
C SER A 209 15.59 -1.40 -12.79
N PHE A 210 16.92 -1.35 -12.83
CA PHE A 210 17.70 -1.84 -13.97
C PHE A 210 19.09 -2.34 -13.54
N GLU A 211 19.70 -3.21 -14.34
CA GLU A 211 21.08 -3.68 -14.11
C GLU A 211 22.06 -2.51 -14.26
N ALA A 212 23.05 -2.41 -13.36
CA ALA A 212 24.00 -1.30 -13.34
C ALA A 212 24.74 -1.12 -14.68
N GLY A 213 25.10 -2.23 -15.34
CA GLY A 213 26.00 -2.20 -16.48
C GLY A 213 27.40 -1.73 -16.10
N LEU A 214 28.35 -1.77 -17.04
CA LEU A 214 29.76 -1.49 -16.76
C LEU A 214 30.01 -0.04 -16.30
N GLU A 215 29.27 0.91 -16.86
CA GLU A 215 29.45 2.33 -16.61
C GLU A 215 28.98 2.74 -15.20
N HIS A 216 27.71 2.45 -14.83
CA HIS A 216 27.23 2.77 -13.49
C HIS A 216 27.88 1.90 -12.42
N ALA A 217 28.28 0.67 -12.73
CA ALA A 217 29.07 -0.17 -11.83
C ALA A 217 30.38 0.49 -11.43
N ALA A 218 31.11 1.06 -12.40
CA ALA A 218 32.34 1.80 -12.14
C ALA A 218 32.07 3.07 -11.31
N LEU A 219 30.99 3.80 -11.61
CA LEU A 219 30.65 5.05 -10.92
C LEU A 219 30.14 4.84 -9.48
N LEU A 220 29.42 3.73 -9.24
CA LEU A 220 28.78 3.42 -7.95
C LEU A 220 29.51 2.35 -7.15
N SER A 221 30.65 1.83 -7.66
CA SER A 221 31.42 0.78 -6.98
C SER A 221 30.56 -0.44 -6.63
N CYS A 222 29.83 -0.94 -7.62
CA CYS A 222 29.00 -2.16 -7.53
C CYS A 222 29.29 -3.10 -8.71
N ALA A 223 28.68 -4.29 -8.75
CA ALA A 223 28.85 -5.20 -9.86
C ALA A 223 27.96 -4.79 -11.06
N PRO A 224 28.40 -5.01 -12.32
CA PRO A 224 27.60 -4.69 -13.51
C PRO A 224 26.22 -5.36 -13.56
N SER A 225 26.08 -6.53 -12.94
CA SER A 225 24.83 -7.29 -12.83
C SER A 225 23.95 -6.86 -11.67
N ASP A 226 24.41 -5.97 -10.79
CA ASP A 226 23.62 -5.54 -9.63
C ASP A 226 22.43 -4.69 -10.07
N ALA A 227 21.30 -4.89 -9.41
CA ALA A 227 20.10 -4.09 -9.65
C ALA A 227 20.20 -2.73 -8.96
N LEU A 228 20.11 -1.66 -9.74
CA LEU A 228 20.01 -0.28 -9.27
C LEU A 228 18.54 0.14 -9.15
N LEU A 229 18.23 0.97 -8.15
CA LEU A 229 16.98 1.72 -8.10
C LEU A 229 17.17 3.02 -8.89
N GLY A 230 16.36 3.21 -9.92
CA GLY A 230 16.33 4.39 -10.77
C GLY A 230 15.13 5.28 -10.48
N LEU A 231 15.36 6.59 -10.45
CA LEU A 231 14.32 7.60 -10.40
C LEU A 231 14.47 8.47 -11.64
N GLU A 232 13.55 8.31 -12.59
CA GLU A 232 13.43 9.15 -13.76
C GLU A 232 12.52 10.34 -13.43
N GLN A 233 13.00 11.56 -13.60
CA GLN A 233 12.34 12.77 -13.14
C GLN A 233 12.23 13.79 -14.26
N VAL A 234 11.07 14.45 -14.35
CA VAL A 234 10.83 15.60 -15.22
C VAL A 234 10.39 16.78 -14.37
N ILE A 235 11.05 17.92 -14.55
CA ILE A 235 10.78 19.16 -13.79
C ILE A 235 10.25 20.21 -14.76
N SER A 236 9.12 20.83 -14.41
CA SER A 236 8.51 21.92 -15.18
C SER A 236 8.28 23.18 -14.35
N LEU A 237 8.35 24.33 -15.02
CA LEU A 237 8.06 25.64 -14.45
C LEU A 237 6.55 25.93 -14.46
N ASP A 238 6.16 27.03 -13.81
CA ASP A 238 4.77 27.50 -13.71
C ASP A 238 4.12 27.92 -15.03
N ASP A 239 4.92 28.21 -16.06
CA ASP A 239 4.46 28.44 -17.43
C ASP A 239 4.33 27.16 -18.26
N GLY A 240 4.59 25.99 -17.67
CA GLY A 240 4.51 24.68 -18.33
C GLY A 240 5.77 24.27 -19.09
N SER A 241 6.80 25.10 -19.18
CA SER A 241 8.06 24.73 -19.82
C SER A 241 8.80 23.63 -19.03
N VAL A 242 9.31 22.62 -19.74
CA VAL A 242 10.13 21.57 -19.12
C VAL A 242 11.58 22.04 -19.06
N VAL A 243 12.13 22.03 -17.84
CA VAL A 243 13.49 22.53 -17.56
C VAL A 243 14.50 21.40 -17.47
N GLU A 244 14.12 20.27 -16.88
CA GLU A 244 15.04 19.14 -16.73
C GLU A 244 14.34 17.81 -16.93
N TRP A 245 15.05 16.90 -17.58
CA TRP A 245 14.81 15.46 -17.57
C TRP A 245 16.04 14.75 -17.01
N SER A 246 15.88 13.94 -15.97
CA SER A 246 16.99 13.29 -15.29
C SER A 246 16.72 11.85 -14.90
N LEU A 247 17.80 11.08 -14.77
CA LEU A 247 17.82 9.73 -14.23
C LEU A 247 18.77 9.70 -13.03
N THR A 248 18.23 9.40 -11.86
CA THR A 248 18.99 9.20 -10.62
C THR A 248 19.09 7.73 -10.31
N SER A 249 20.31 7.20 -10.26
CA SER A 249 20.62 5.79 -10.00
C SER A 249 21.22 5.65 -8.61
N LEU A 250 20.64 4.75 -7.81
CA LEU A 250 21.07 4.46 -6.44
C LEU A 250 21.87 3.16 -6.39
N ARG A 251 23.03 3.19 -5.72
CA ARG A 251 23.85 2.00 -5.47
C ARG A 251 23.01 0.94 -4.72
N PRO A 252 23.19 -0.37 -5.00
CA PRO A 252 22.53 -1.42 -4.23
C PRO A 252 22.84 -1.27 -2.73
N GLY A 253 21.84 -1.51 -1.88
CA GLY A 253 21.96 -1.30 -0.44
C GLY A 253 21.83 0.17 0.01
N THR A 254 21.63 1.13 -0.90
CA THR A 254 21.33 2.52 -0.53
C THR A 254 19.87 2.66 -0.11
N SER A 255 19.63 3.00 1.16
CA SER A 255 18.29 3.32 1.65
C SER A 255 18.04 4.83 1.62
N ILE A 256 17.03 5.27 0.88
CA ILE A 256 16.46 6.61 1.03
C ILE A 256 15.27 6.49 1.97
N VAL A 257 15.34 7.15 3.11
CA VAL A 257 14.16 7.34 3.96
C VAL A 257 13.68 8.76 3.70
N ALA A 258 12.43 8.94 3.32
CA ALA A 258 11.78 10.24 3.27
C ALA A 258 10.71 10.26 4.35
N SER A 259 10.62 11.36 5.09
CA SER A 259 9.58 11.57 6.10
C SER A 259 8.75 12.74 5.64
N ALA A 260 7.53 12.48 5.19
CA ALA A 260 6.57 13.54 4.95
C ALA A 260 6.01 13.98 6.31
N LEU A 261 6.45 15.15 6.78
CA LEU A 261 5.83 15.80 7.91
C LEU A 261 4.68 16.66 7.37
N PRO A 262 3.50 16.66 8.01
CA PRO A 262 2.51 17.72 7.79
C PRO A 262 3.14 19.05 8.24
N ASP A 263 3.11 20.06 7.38
CA ASP A 263 3.43 21.43 7.79
C ASP A 263 2.42 21.91 8.84
N ASP A 264 2.93 22.69 9.80
CA ASP A 264 2.30 23.30 10.98
C ASP A 264 2.14 22.44 12.26
N VAL A 265 3.26 22.20 12.96
CA VAL A 265 3.28 22.16 14.44
C VAL A 265 4.48 22.94 14.97
N THR A 266 4.46 24.26 14.80
CA THR A 266 5.34 25.15 15.58
C THR A 266 4.51 26.26 16.20
N ARG A 267 3.96 25.98 17.40
CA ARG A 267 3.86 26.89 18.57
C ARG A 267 2.93 26.30 19.62
N GLY A 268 3.43 26.18 20.85
CA GLY A 268 2.60 25.99 22.03
C GLY A 268 3.08 24.92 22.99
N HIS A 269 4.17 25.19 23.70
CA HIS A 269 4.37 24.62 25.03
C HIS A 269 3.25 25.13 25.95
N LEU A 270 2.54 24.23 26.62
CA LEU A 270 2.03 24.45 27.97
C LEU A 270 2.01 23.10 28.70
N GLU A 271 2.82 23.01 29.75
CA GLU A 271 2.71 22.02 30.82
C GLU A 271 1.41 22.24 31.61
N THR A 272 0.79 21.17 32.09
CA THR A 272 0.43 21.03 33.53
C THR A 272 -0.14 19.63 33.83
N ASP A 273 0.58 18.96 34.72
CA ASP A 273 0.19 18.03 35.79
C ASP A 273 -1.11 17.19 35.74
N ALA A 274 -0.85 15.88 35.90
CA ALA A 274 -1.53 14.93 36.79
C ALA A 274 -3.06 14.78 36.72
N ILE A 275 -3.51 13.57 36.34
CA ILE A 275 -4.41 12.74 37.15
C ILE A 275 -4.14 11.27 36.83
N VAL A 276 -3.61 10.55 37.82
CA VAL A 276 -3.72 9.10 37.94
C VAL A 276 -5.13 8.79 38.40
N ARG A 277 -5.92 8.07 37.60
CA ARG A 277 -7.02 7.22 38.10
C ARG A 277 -7.13 5.97 37.23
N GLY A 278 -6.52 4.89 37.71
CA GLY A 278 -6.88 3.55 37.31
C GLY A 278 -8.32 3.26 37.71
N GLY A 279 -9.11 2.76 36.77
CA GLY A 279 -10.41 2.15 37.03
C GLY A 279 -10.25 0.64 37.18
N ASP A 280 -10.43 0.15 38.40
CA ASP A 280 -10.64 -1.26 38.70
C ASP A 280 -11.79 -1.82 37.83
N ARG A 281 -11.53 -2.92 37.12
CA ARG A 281 -12.59 -3.76 36.54
C ARG A 281 -12.94 -4.87 37.55
N PRO A 282 -14.23 -5.17 37.79
CA PRO A 282 -14.64 -6.07 38.85
C PRO A 282 -14.20 -7.51 38.54
N GLN A 283 -13.46 -8.12 39.46
CA GLN A 283 -13.25 -9.56 39.50
C GLN A 283 -14.59 -10.22 39.88
N GLY A 284 -15.26 -10.85 38.92
CA GLY A 284 -16.57 -11.47 39.10
C GLY A 284 -16.47 -12.92 39.56
N GLY A 285 -17.24 -13.30 40.58
CA GLY A 285 -17.44 -14.69 40.98
C GLY A 285 -18.16 -15.55 39.92
N PRO A 286 -18.46 -16.83 40.20
CA PRO A 286 -18.95 -17.81 39.21
C PRO A 286 -20.17 -17.38 38.39
N GLY A 287 -21.08 -16.58 38.98
CA GLY A 287 -22.26 -16.05 38.27
C GLY A 287 -21.95 -14.94 37.25
N GLY A 288 -20.84 -14.21 37.42
CA GLY A 288 -20.42 -13.15 36.49
C GLY A 288 -19.79 -13.72 35.22
N GLU A 289 -19.01 -14.79 35.36
CA GLU A 289 -18.38 -15.48 34.22
C GLU A 289 -19.42 -16.13 33.30
N ALA A 290 -20.39 -16.85 33.86
CA ALA A 290 -21.47 -17.47 33.09
C ALA A 290 -22.33 -16.42 32.34
N ALA A 291 -22.63 -15.29 32.98
CA ALA A 291 -23.36 -14.20 32.35
C ALA A 291 -22.55 -13.54 31.21
N LEU A 292 -21.24 -13.36 31.40
CA LEU A 292 -20.34 -12.84 30.39
C LEU A 292 -20.24 -13.78 29.18
N ARG A 293 -20.02 -15.07 29.42
CA ARG A 293 -20.00 -16.14 28.41
C ARG A 293 -21.25 -16.07 27.54
N ARG A 294 -22.42 -16.18 28.17
CA ARG A 294 -23.72 -16.13 27.46
C ARG A 294 -23.90 -14.84 26.66
N ARG A 295 -23.49 -13.69 27.22
CA ARG A 295 -23.55 -12.41 26.51
C ARG A 295 -22.70 -12.44 25.23
N LEU A 296 -21.45 -12.87 25.31
CA LEU A 296 -20.54 -12.91 24.16
C LEU A 296 -20.97 -13.94 23.12
N GLU A 297 -21.45 -15.11 23.53
CA GLU A 297 -21.98 -16.15 22.63
C GLU A 297 -23.20 -15.65 21.84
N LEU A 298 -24.13 -14.97 22.50
CA LEU A 298 -25.28 -14.36 21.81
C LEU A 298 -24.85 -13.25 20.84
N GLN A 299 -23.85 -12.44 21.20
CA GLN A 299 -23.31 -11.42 20.27
C GLN A 299 -22.61 -12.08 19.07
N ALA A 300 -21.87 -13.16 19.28
CA ALA A 300 -21.23 -13.93 18.21
C ALA A 300 -22.27 -14.55 17.25
N LEU A 301 -23.34 -15.14 17.78
CA LEU A 301 -24.46 -15.64 16.96
C LEU A 301 -25.08 -14.52 16.12
N GLN A 302 -25.31 -13.36 16.73
CA GLN A 302 -25.89 -12.26 15.99
C GLN A 302 -24.94 -11.69 14.93
N VAL A 303 -23.64 -11.55 15.21
CA VAL A 303 -22.64 -11.18 14.19
C VAL A 303 -22.64 -12.17 13.02
N ARG A 304 -22.78 -13.48 13.27
CA ARG A 304 -22.90 -14.47 12.19
C ARG A 304 -24.13 -14.23 11.32
N ARG A 305 -25.29 -13.96 11.91
CA ARG A 305 -26.50 -13.61 11.15
C ARG A 305 -26.29 -12.37 10.30
N ASP A 306 -25.67 -11.35 10.89
CA ASP A 306 -25.41 -10.09 10.22
C ASP A 306 -24.43 -10.31 9.04
N VAL A 307 -23.42 -11.18 9.17
CA VAL A 307 -22.51 -11.62 8.08
C VAL A 307 -23.28 -12.29 6.95
N VAL A 308 -24.11 -13.29 7.29
CA VAL A 308 -24.90 -14.07 6.32
C VAL A 308 -25.90 -13.17 5.59
N SER A 309 -26.57 -12.27 6.32
CA SER A 309 -27.50 -11.28 5.76
C SER A 309 -26.81 -10.28 4.84
N LEU A 310 -25.63 -9.81 5.24
CA LEU A 310 -24.85 -8.86 4.44
C LEU A 310 -24.37 -9.50 3.13
N ALA A 311 -23.94 -10.77 3.17
CA ALA A 311 -23.57 -11.51 1.97
C ALA A 311 -24.78 -11.73 1.04
N HIS A 312 -25.94 -12.12 1.59
CA HIS A 312 -27.15 -12.35 0.81
C HIS A 312 -27.70 -11.07 0.15
N ARG A 313 -27.48 -9.90 0.75
CA ARG A 313 -27.88 -8.60 0.15
C ARG A 313 -27.28 -8.37 -1.24
N TYR A 314 -26.16 -9.02 -1.56
CA TYR A 314 -25.45 -8.92 -2.83
C TYR A 314 -25.47 -10.24 -3.59
N GLU A 315 -26.65 -10.59 -4.07
CA GLU A 315 -26.87 -11.84 -4.81
C GLU A 315 -25.90 -11.99 -5.99
N GLY A 316 -25.31 -13.19 -6.12
CA GLY A 316 -24.33 -13.50 -7.16
C GLY A 316 -22.92 -12.94 -6.95
N VAL A 317 -22.69 -12.13 -5.92
CA VAL A 317 -21.35 -11.62 -5.59
C VAL A 317 -20.63 -12.59 -4.64
N PRO A 318 -19.41 -13.06 -4.97
CA PRO A 318 -18.64 -13.89 -4.07
C PRO A 318 -18.27 -13.16 -2.77
N PHE A 319 -18.33 -13.87 -1.64
CA PHE A 319 -17.86 -13.41 -0.34
C PHE A 319 -16.98 -14.45 0.35
N HIS A 320 -16.07 -13.96 1.19
CA HIS A 320 -15.21 -14.82 1.99
C HIS A 320 -15.89 -15.29 3.29
N LEU A 321 -17.06 -15.92 3.13
CA LEU A 321 -17.93 -16.32 4.24
C LEU A 321 -17.19 -17.25 5.21
N GLY A 322 -16.45 -18.23 4.69
CA GLY A 322 -15.69 -19.19 5.49
C GLY A 322 -14.67 -18.51 6.40
N GLY A 323 -13.87 -17.60 5.84
CA GLY A 323 -12.86 -16.85 6.60
C GLY A 323 -13.43 -15.78 7.53
N ALA A 324 -14.62 -15.26 7.25
CA ALA A 324 -15.31 -14.32 8.12
C ALA A 324 -15.92 -15.02 9.34
N LEU A 325 -16.58 -16.14 9.13
CA LEU A 325 -17.29 -16.90 10.16
C LEU A 325 -16.34 -17.57 11.17
N SER A 326 -15.11 -17.93 10.77
CA SER A 326 -14.10 -18.52 11.66
C SER A 326 -13.65 -17.59 12.79
N MET A 327 -13.62 -16.28 12.53
CA MET A 327 -13.06 -15.30 13.46
C MET A 327 -14.10 -14.52 14.27
N VAL A 328 -15.37 -14.92 14.23
CA VAL A 328 -16.46 -14.16 14.86
C VAL A 328 -16.28 -14.01 16.36
N GLU A 329 -15.99 -15.10 17.10
CA GLU A 329 -15.71 -15.01 18.54
C GLU A 329 -14.50 -14.12 18.85
N ILE A 330 -13.47 -14.14 17.99
CA ILE A 330 -12.26 -13.33 18.15
C ILE A 330 -12.62 -11.84 18.08
N VAL A 331 -13.30 -11.39 17.01
CA VAL A 331 -13.64 -9.97 16.86
C VAL A 331 -14.66 -9.49 17.88
N VAL A 332 -15.63 -10.34 18.24
CA VAL A 332 -16.63 -10.03 19.28
C VAL A 332 -15.96 -9.88 20.65
N THR A 333 -15.08 -10.81 21.02
CA THR A 333 -14.37 -10.76 22.30
C THR A 333 -13.45 -9.53 22.39
N LEU A 334 -12.73 -9.23 21.31
CA LEU A 334 -11.89 -8.04 21.23
C LEU A 334 -12.71 -6.76 21.41
N LEU A 335 -13.71 -6.54 20.55
CA LEU A 335 -14.39 -5.26 20.46
C LEU A 335 -15.41 -5.01 21.59
N LEU A 336 -16.02 -6.06 22.16
CA LEU A 336 -17.09 -5.92 23.15
C LEU A 336 -16.64 -6.18 24.60
N HIS A 337 -15.36 -6.50 24.82
CA HIS A 337 -14.86 -6.79 26.16
C HIS A 337 -13.38 -6.44 26.39
N VAL A 338 -12.47 -6.88 25.52
CA VAL A 338 -11.02 -6.76 25.78
C VAL A 338 -10.50 -5.35 25.47
N MET A 339 -10.84 -4.82 24.31
CA MET A 339 -10.32 -3.54 23.81
C MET A 339 -10.98 -2.35 24.51
N ARG A 340 -10.19 -1.30 24.72
CA ARG A 340 -10.70 0.05 24.91
C ARG A 340 -10.99 0.65 23.54
N THR A 341 -12.25 0.88 23.21
CA THR A 341 -12.66 1.27 21.84
C THR A 341 -12.85 2.77 21.69
N GLY A 342 -12.85 3.53 22.78
CA GLY A 342 -13.22 4.94 22.82
C GLY A 342 -14.72 5.16 22.96
N LYS A 343 -15.54 4.13 22.69
CA LYS A 343 -16.97 4.13 23.02
C LYS A 343 -17.23 3.79 24.49
N ASP A 344 -16.18 3.35 25.19
CA ASP A 344 -16.11 3.15 26.64
C ASP A 344 -15.61 4.39 27.40
N SER A 345 -15.76 5.59 26.80
CA SER A 345 -15.26 6.87 27.33
C SER A 345 -13.74 7.02 27.37
N THR A 346 -12.98 6.08 26.80
CA THR A 346 -11.55 6.28 26.56
C THR A 346 -11.35 7.40 25.53
N PRO A 347 -10.42 8.36 25.74
CA PRO A 347 -10.08 9.35 24.70
C PRO A 347 -9.73 8.66 23.39
N TRP A 348 -10.14 9.24 22.25
CA TRP A 348 -10.09 8.53 20.97
C TRP A 348 -8.66 8.15 20.59
N GLU A 349 -7.71 9.05 20.81
CA GLU A 349 -6.27 8.89 20.65
C GLU A 349 -5.69 7.76 21.52
N GLU A 350 -6.24 7.53 22.72
CA GLU A 350 -5.76 6.54 23.70
C GLU A 350 -6.41 5.16 23.60
N ARG A 351 -7.41 4.99 22.72
CA ARG A 351 -8.07 3.70 22.48
C ARG A 351 -7.06 2.63 22.04
N ASP A 352 -7.45 1.37 22.05
CA ASP A 352 -6.68 0.28 21.46
C ASP A 352 -6.93 0.20 19.94
N ARG A 353 -5.98 -0.34 19.18
CA ARG A 353 -6.07 -0.45 17.70
C ARG A 353 -6.29 -1.89 17.29
N LEU A 354 -7.20 -2.13 16.34
CA LEU A 354 -7.40 -3.44 15.71
C LEU A 354 -7.02 -3.38 14.24
N VAL A 355 -6.02 -4.16 13.86
CA VAL A 355 -5.61 -4.37 12.47
C VAL A 355 -6.12 -5.73 12.02
N LEU A 356 -6.97 -5.75 10.99
CA LEU A 356 -7.38 -6.99 10.33
C LEU A 356 -6.49 -7.22 9.11
N SER A 357 -5.45 -8.03 9.27
CA SER A 357 -4.49 -8.35 8.19
C SER A 357 -5.11 -9.26 7.14
N LYS A 358 -5.85 -10.30 7.57
CA LYS A 358 -6.71 -11.14 6.73
C LYS A 358 -7.98 -10.42 6.26
N ALA A 359 -7.80 -9.29 5.60
CA ALA A 359 -8.82 -8.27 5.37
C ALA A 359 -10.01 -8.70 4.50
N HIS A 360 -9.88 -9.81 3.77
CA HIS A 360 -10.97 -10.43 3.03
C HIS A 360 -12.12 -10.91 3.95
N ALA A 361 -11.84 -11.12 5.24
CA ALA A 361 -12.80 -11.48 6.27
C ALA A 361 -13.53 -10.27 6.91
N SER A 362 -13.37 -9.07 6.36
CA SER A 362 -13.95 -7.81 6.89
C SER A 362 -15.47 -7.83 7.06
N VAL A 363 -16.19 -8.69 6.35
CA VAL A 363 -17.63 -8.82 6.50
C VAL A 363 -18.06 -9.29 7.90
N ALA A 364 -17.18 -9.92 8.69
CA ALA A 364 -17.40 -10.15 10.12
C ALA A 364 -16.94 -8.99 11.01
N LEU A 365 -16.00 -8.16 10.54
CA LEU A 365 -15.57 -6.96 11.25
C LEU A 365 -16.68 -5.92 11.32
N TYR A 366 -17.42 -5.67 10.24
CA TYR A 366 -18.41 -4.59 10.20
C TYR A 366 -19.57 -4.78 11.20
N PRO A 367 -20.24 -5.95 11.28
CA PRO A 367 -21.26 -6.15 12.30
C PRO A 367 -20.71 -6.09 13.73
N ALA A 368 -19.46 -6.51 13.94
CA ALA A 368 -18.81 -6.38 15.24
C ALA A 368 -18.52 -4.91 15.60
N LEU A 369 -18.09 -4.09 14.64
CA LEU A 369 -17.92 -2.64 14.82
C LEU A 369 -19.26 -1.93 15.12
N LEU A 370 -20.35 -2.34 14.45
CA LEU A 370 -21.69 -1.84 14.73
C LEU A 370 -22.07 -2.10 16.20
N ARG A 371 -21.86 -3.33 16.67
CA ARG A 371 -22.13 -3.73 18.05
C ARG A 371 -21.27 -3.01 19.07
N ALA A 372 -20.05 -2.66 18.70
CA ALA A 372 -19.15 -1.84 19.51
C ALA A 372 -19.51 -0.34 19.48
N GLY A 373 -20.47 0.07 18.65
CA GLY A 373 -20.87 1.47 18.47
C GLY A 373 -19.86 2.31 17.69
N LEU A 374 -18.92 1.67 16.98
CA LEU A 374 -17.86 2.33 16.19
C LEU A 374 -18.34 2.75 14.80
N ILE A 375 -19.36 2.08 14.28
CA ILE A 375 -20.09 2.47 13.08
C ILE A 375 -21.60 2.51 13.37
N SER A 376 -22.36 3.15 12.50
CA SER A 376 -23.82 3.24 12.57
C SER A 376 -24.51 2.19 11.69
N GLN A 377 -25.81 2.00 11.91
CA GLN A 377 -26.64 1.17 11.03
C GLN A 377 -26.68 1.74 9.60
N ASP A 378 -26.69 3.07 9.47
CA ASP A 378 -26.61 3.75 8.17
C ASP A 378 -25.33 3.39 7.40
N ASP A 379 -24.18 3.30 8.07
CA ASP A 379 -22.93 2.88 7.42
C ASP A 379 -23.05 1.47 6.80
N LEU A 380 -23.76 0.54 7.47
CA LEU A 380 -24.04 -0.80 6.95
C LEU A 380 -25.13 -0.80 5.87
N ASP A 381 -26.13 0.05 5.99
CA ASP A 381 -27.25 0.15 5.03
C ASP A 381 -26.81 0.75 3.69
N ARG A 382 -25.90 1.73 3.73
CA ARG A 382 -25.18 2.25 2.55
C ARG A 382 -24.36 1.20 1.81
N GLY A 383 -24.07 0.08 2.47
CA GLY A 383 -23.57 -1.12 1.83
C GLY A 383 -22.06 -1.15 1.59
N LEU A 384 -21.63 -2.22 0.91
CA LEU A 384 -20.23 -2.52 0.58
C LEU A 384 -19.83 -2.15 -0.86
N PHE A 385 -20.81 -1.77 -1.69
CA PHE A 385 -20.64 -1.46 -3.11
C PHE A 385 -21.51 -0.26 -3.52
N GLY A 386 -21.08 0.45 -4.56
CA GLY A 386 -21.80 1.61 -5.12
C GLY A 386 -21.30 2.95 -4.61
N GLU A 387 -21.74 4.04 -5.25
CA GLU A 387 -21.27 5.42 -4.98
C GLU A 387 -21.52 5.90 -3.55
N GLY A 388 -22.49 5.29 -2.86
CA GLY A 388 -22.81 5.60 -1.47
C GLY A 388 -22.04 4.77 -0.44
N ALA A 389 -21.29 3.73 -0.82
CA ALA A 389 -20.67 2.84 0.15
C ALA A 389 -19.54 3.53 0.94
N VAL A 390 -19.54 3.33 2.26
CA VAL A 390 -18.47 3.76 3.18
C VAL A 390 -17.71 2.60 3.79
N LEU A 391 -18.26 1.40 3.62
CA LEU A 391 -17.64 0.13 3.94
C LEU A 391 -17.37 -0.59 2.61
N PHE A 392 -16.41 -1.50 2.58
CA PHE A 392 -15.95 -2.11 1.31
C PHE A 392 -15.65 -3.60 1.52
N LYS A 393 -15.85 -4.45 0.50
CA LYS A 393 -15.54 -5.90 0.62
C LYS A 393 -14.12 -6.16 1.15
N HIS A 394 -13.15 -5.35 0.72
CA HIS A 394 -11.87 -5.20 1.41
C HIS A 394 -11.82 -3.81 2.04
N PRO A 395 -11.54 -3.70 3.34
CA PRO A 395 -11.66 -2.44 4.06
C PRO A 395 -10.72 -1.41 3.46
N GLN A 396 -11.22 -0.18 3.32
CA GLN A 396 -10.40 1.01 3.15
C GLN A 396 -10.12 1.60 4.52
N ARG A 397 -8.90 2.07 4.76
CA ARG A 397 -8.52 2.70 6.02
C ARG A 397 -9.43 3.90 6.32
N ASP A 398 -10.12 3.82 7.44
CA ASP A 398 -10.90 4.90 8.03
C ASP A 398 -10.82 4.82 9.57
N PRO A 399 -9.81 5.50 10.16
CA PRO A 399 -9.60 5.45 11.60
C PRO A 399 -10.74 6.10 12.38
N SER A 400 -11.58 6.94 11.77
CA SER A 400 -12.75 7.54 12.44
C SER A 400 -13.84 6.50 12.73
N ARG A 401 -13.84 5.39 12.00
CA ARG A 401 -14.72 4.23 12.16
C ARG A 401 -14.04 3.04 12.85
N GLY A 402 -12.80 3.22 13.34
CA GLY A 402 -11.99 2.14 13.91
C GLY A 402 -11.41 1.18 12.87
N ILE A 403 -11.35 1.56 11.59
CA ILE A 403 -10.77 0.77 10.51
C ILE A 403 -9.34 1.23 10.27
N GLU A 404 -8.38 0.55 10.89
CA GLU A 404 -6.99 1.04 10.98
C GLU A 404 -6.17 0.86 9.69
N THR A 405 -6.53 -0.11 8.85
CA THR A 405 -5.76 -0.45 7.65
C THR A 405 -6.66 -0.55 6.42
N SER A 406 -6.07 -0.23 5.26
CA SER A 406 -6.61 -0.68 3.98
C SER A 406 -6.15 -2.11 3.75
N GLY A 407 -7.05 -2.97 3.32
CA GLY A 407 -6.81 -4.40 3.16
C GLY A 407 -6.78 -4.89 1.72
N GLY A 408 -6.43 -6.15 1.54
CA GLY A 408 -6.50 -6.87 0.25
C GLY A 408 -5.21 -7.63 -0.07
N SER A 409 -4.04 -7.07 0.26
CA SER A 409 -2.76 -7.78 0.19
C SER A 409 -2.47 -8.44 1.53
N LEU A 410 -2.39 -9.77 1.55
CA LEU A 410 -1.99 -10.54 2.73
C LEU A 410 -0.55 -10.19 3.16
N GLY A 411 -0.23 -10.43 4.43
CA GLY A 411 1.10 -10.27 5.02
C GLY A 411 1.46 -8.83 5.43
N MET A 412 0.70 -7.83 4.95
CA MET A 412 1.02 -6.41 5.18
C MET A 412 0.54 -5.88 6.54
N GLY A 413 -0.48 -6.49 7.14
CA GLY A 413 -1.12 -5.95 8.35
C GLY A 413 -0.26 -6.09 9.61
N LEU A 414 0.55 -7.15 9.74
CA LEU A 414 1.42 -7.31 10.92
C LEU A 414 2.51 -6.23 10.99
N GLY A 415 3.12 -5.87 9.86
CA GLY A 415 4.09 -4.78 9.79
C GLY A 415 3.46 -3.43 10.16
N TYR A 416 2.25 -3.17 9.65
CA TYR A 416 1.47 -1.99 10.03
C TYR A 416 1.14 -1.95 11.52
N ALA A 417 0.69 -3.07 12.08
CA ALA A 417 0.39 -3.21 13.51
C ALA A 417 1.63 -3.00 14.39
N ALA A 418 2.79 -3.52 13.98
CA ALA A 418 4.05 -3.29 14.69
C ALA A 418 4.46 -1.80 14.67
N GLY A 419 4.25 -1.11 13.54
CA GLY A 419 4.44 0.34 13.43
C GLY A 419 3.52 1.12 14.36
N LEU A 420 2.22 0.78 14.39
CA LEU A 420 1.25 1.38 15.31
C LEU A 420 1.62 1.13 16.77
N ALA A 421 1.98 -0.10 17.13
CA ALA A 421 2.39 -0.45 18.50
C ALA A 421 3.62 0.36 18.94
N LEU A 422 4.61 0.52 18.05
CA LEU A 422 5.78 1.36 18.32
C LEU A 422 5.43 2.84 18.51
N ALA A 423 4.51 3.37 17.70
CA ALA A 423 4.05 4.75 17.82
C ALA A 423 3.28 4.97 19.13
N LEU A 424 2.30 4.11 19.43
CA LEU A 424 1.48 4.18 20.63
C LEU A 424 2.32 4.04 21.90
N ARG A 425 3.35 3.19 21.92
CA ARG A 425 4.25 3.10 23.07
C ARG A 425 4.90 4.44 23.44
N ARG A 426 5.08 5.34 22.47
CA ARG A 426 5.66 6.68 22.68
C ARG A 426 4.63 7.73 23.05
N THR A 427 3.44 7.67 22.44
CA THR A 427 2.43 8.74 22.59
C THR A 427 1.35 8.40 23.62
N HIS A 428 0.97 7.12 23.73
CA HIS A 428 -0.10 6.62 24.59
C HIS A 428 0.28 5.23 25.15
N PRO A 429 1.20 5.15 26.13
CA PRO A 429 1.80 3.88 26.59
C PRO A 429 0.79 2.87 27.16
N GLY A 430 -0.42 3.31 27.55
CA GLY A 430 -1.50 2.41 27.96
C GLY A 430 -2.17 1.64 26.80
N ALA A 431 -2.05 2.14 25.57
CA ALA A 431 -2.73 1.64 24.37
C ALA A 431 -2.11 0.40 23.77
N ARG A 432 -2.97 -0.55 23.39
CA ARG A 432 -2.59 -1.82 22.79
C ARG A 432 -2.92 -1.84 21.30
N THR A 433 -2.16 -2.64 20.56
CA THR A 433 -2.45 -2.97 19.17
C THR A 433 -2.71 -4.47 19.07
N PHE A 434 -3.82 -4.82 18.42
CA PHE A 434 -4.18 -6.18 18.08
C PHE A 434 -4.10 -6.37 16.56
N CYS A 435 -3.55 -7.49 16.11
CA CYS A 435 -3.47 -7.83 14.70
C CYS A 435 -4.04 -9.24 14.47
N ILE A 436 -5.08 -9.36 13.65
CA ILE A 436 -5.62 -10.68 13.26
C ILE A 436 -5.03 -11.06 11.91
N VAL A 437 -4.35 -12.21 11.87
CA VAL A 437 -3.76 -12.81 10.66
C VAL A 437 -4.39 -14.18 10.40
N GLY A 438 -4.42 -14.61 9.14
CA GLY A 438 -4.74 -16.00 8.78
C GLY A 438 -3.55 -16.94 8.97
N ASP A 439 -3.80 -18.23 9.13
CA ASP A 439 -2.75 -19.26 9.09
C ASP A 439 -2.13 -19.44 7.70
N GLY A 440 -2.92 -19.41 6.62
CA GLY A 440 -2.40 -19.34 5.25
C GLY A 440 -1.67 -18.02 4.95
N GLU A 441 -2.10 -16.91 5.56
CA GLU A 441 -1.38 -15.64 5.47
C GLU A 441 0.02 -15.70 6.11
N CYS A 442 0.23 -16.58 7.09
CA CYS A 442 1.55 -16.77 7.70
C CYS A 442 2.57 -17.45 6.75
N GLU A 443 2.19 -17.79 5.53
CA GLU A 443 3.12 -18.19 4.46
C GLU A 443 3.89 -16.99 3.89
N GLU A 444 3.35 -15.77 4.03
CA GLU A 444 4.00 -14.55 3.56
C GLU A 444 5.26 -14.22 4.39
N GLY A 445 6.39 -14.02 3.71
CA GLY A 445 7.66 -13.69 4.35
C GLY A 445 7.61 -12.39 5.17
N SER A 446 6.78 -11.44 4.73
CA SER A 446 6.57 -10.14 5.39
C SER A 446 5.99 -10.27 6.81
N VAL A 447 5.22 -11.34 7.10
CA VAL A 447 4.75 -11.66 8.45
C VAL A 447 5.93 -11.94 9.36
N TRP A 448 6.90 -12.71 8.89
CA TRP A 448 8.05 -13.14 9.69
C TRP A 448 9.09 -12.03 9.84
N GLU A 449 9.30 -11.19 8.83
CA GLU A 449 10.09 -9.95 8.97
C GLU A 449 9.49 -9.03 10.05
N SER A 450 8.15 -8.88 10.03
CA SER A 450 7.42 -8.07 11.00
C SER A 450 7.47 -8.66 12.41
N ALA A 451 7.37 -9.99 12.54
CA ALA A 451 7.54 -10.70 13.81
C ALA A 451 8.96 -10.51 14.35
N ALA A 452 9.99 -10.69 13.53
CA ALA A 452 11.38 -10.45 13.92
C ALA A 452 11.59 -9.04 14.47
N PHE A 453 11.04 -8.04 13.79
CA PHE A 453 11.08 -6.65 14.24
C PHE A 453 10.36 -6.44 15.57
N ALA A 454 9.13 -6.94 15.70
CA ALA A 454 8.32 -6.76 16.91
C ALA A 454 8.97 -7.39 18.16
N GLY A 455 9.55 -8.58 17.98
CA GLY A 455 10.35 -9.26 19.00
C GLY A 455 11.60 -8.49 19.39
N PHE A 456 12.41 -8.09 18.41
CA PHE A 456 13.62 -7.29 18.64
C PHE A 456 13.32 -5.97 19.36
N LYS A 457 12.21 -5.31 19.01
CA LYS A 457 11.77 -4.05 19.65
C LYS A 457 11.01 -4.24 20.96
N ARG A 458 10.77 -5.48 21.40
CA ARG A 458 9.97 -5.83 22.58
C ARG A 458 8.66 -5.05 22.60
N LEU A 459 7.86 -5.19 21.56
CA LEU A 459 6.57 -4.51 21.46
C LEU A 459 5.52 -5.19 22.37
N GLU A 460 5.67 -5.02 23.67
CA GLU A 460 4.79 -5.57 24.73
C GLU A 460 3.31 -5.19 24.59
N ASN A 461 3.02 -4.09 23.92
CA ASN A 461 1.67 -3.63 23.62
C ASN A 461 1.10 -4.21 22.32
N LEU A 462 1.81 -5.11 21.61
CA LEU A 462 1.33 -5.81 20.42
C LEU A 462 0.85 -7.23 20.77
N THR A 463 -0.36 -7.57 20.33
CA THR A 463 -0.89 -8.94 20.37
C THR A 463 -1.31 -9.37 18.96
N VAL A 464 -0.72 -10.44 18.46
CA VAL A 464 -1.07 -11.09 17.19
C VAL A 464 -2.03 -12.24 17.48
N ILE A 465 -3.09 -12.35 16.71
CA ILE A 465 -4.05 -13.45 16.77
C ILE A 465 -4.00 -14.17 15.43
N VAL A 466 -3.56 -15.42 15.43
CA VAL A 466 -3.61 -16.28 14.25
C VAL A 466 -4.95 -17.00 14.26
N ASP A 467 -5.80 -16.72 13.28
CA ASP A 467 -7.00 -17.49 12.99
C ASP A 467 -6.62 -18.78 12.26
N ALA A 468 -6.32 -19.83 13.04
CA ALA A 468 -5.84 -21.12 12.56
C ALA A 468 -6.99 -22.06 12.24
N ASN A 469 -7.63 -21.80 11.09
CA ASN A 469 -8.79 -22.54 10.59
C ASN A 469 -8.44 -23.72 9.66
N GLY A 470 -7.17 -23.89 9.33
CA GLY A 470 -6.63 -25.03 8.58
C GLY A 470 -6.83 -24.96 7.06
N MET A 471 -7.31 -23.85 6.50
CA MET A 471 -7.69 -23.78 5.09
C MET A 471 -7.39 -22.44 4.43
N GLN A 472 -6.90 -22.50 3.19
CA GLN A 472 -6.71 -21.33 2.33
C GLN A 472 -7.56 -21.38 1.05
N LEU A 473 -7.16 -20.66 -0.01
CA LEU A 473 -7.90 -20.58 -1.27
C LEU A 473 -7.90 -21.93 -2.00
N ASP A 474 -6.72 -22.55 -2.13
CA ASP A 474 -6.53 -23.74 -2.96
C ASP A 474 -6.74 -25.07 -2.20
N GLY A 475 -6.95 -25.03 -0.88
CA GLY A 475 -7.17 -26.24 -0.09
C GLY A 475 -6.75 -26.13 1.38
N PRO A 476 -6.61 -27.27 2.07
CA PRO A 476 -6.05 -27.34 3.41
C PRO A 476 -4.63 -26.80 3.45
N THR A 477 -4.28 -26.02 4.48
CA THR A 477 -2.92 -25.47 4.63
C THR A 477 -1.87 -26.58 4.72
N SER A 478 -2.20 -27.71 5.34
CA SER A 478 -1.34 -28.90 5.42
C SER A 478 -0.98 -29.55 4.08
N GLU A 479 -1.78 -29.32 3.04
CA GLU A 479 -1.57 -29.90 1.71
C GLU A 479 -0.93 -28.91 0.73
N ILE A 480 -1.19 -27.61 0.90
CA ILE A 480 -0.65 -26.58 0.02
C ILE A 480 0.72 -26.11 0.50
N MET A 481 0.84 -25.73 1.77
CA MET A 481 2.11 -25.31 2.40
C MET A 481 1.99 -25.45 3.93
N ASP A 482 2.43 -26.60 4.45
CA ASP A 482 2.35 -26.86 5.89
C ASP A 482 3.26 -25.89 6.68
N ASN A 483 2.62 -24.96 7.39
CA ASN A 483 3.31 -24.01 8.25
C ASN A 483 3.85 -24.62 9.54
N GLY A 484 3.57 -25.90 9.81
CA GLY A 484 3.89 -26.59 11.05
C GLY A 484 3.30 -25.86 12.26
N PRO A 485 3.89 -26.06 13.46
CA PRO A 485 3.44 -25.38 14.67
C PRO A 485 3.77 -23.86 14.63
N ILE A 486 2.83 -23.04 14.15
CA ILE A 486 2.97 -21.58 13.99
C ILE A 486 3.40 -20.89 15.31
N GLN A 487 2.90 -21.35 16.45
CA GLN A 487 3.26 -20.84 17.77
C GLN A 487 4.77 -20.98 18.06
N ARG A 488 5.43 -22.01 17.53
CA ARG A 488 6.89 -22.19 17.71
C ARG A 488 7.67 -21.18 16.87
N LYS A 489 7.18 -20.83 15.69
CA LYS A 489 7.79 -19.81 14.84
C LYS A 489 7.74 -18.44 15.50
N PHE A 490 6.57 -18.01 16.01
CA PHE A 490 6.46 -16.76 16.78
C PHE A 490 7.32 -16.78 18.04
N ALA A 491 7.36 -17.90 18.78
CA ALA A 491 8.21 -18.02 19.97
C ALA A 491 9.71 -17.86 19.63
N ALA A 492 10.16 -18.39 18.49
CA ALA A 492 11.54 -18.21 18.01
C ALA A 492 11.87 -16.74 17.71
N PHE A 493 10.88 -15.93 17.32
CA PHE A 493 11.02 -14.48 17.18
C PHE A 493 10.83 -13.71 18.50
N GLY A 494 10.77 -14.38 19.65
CA GLY A 494 10.73 -13.75 20.97
C GLY A 494 9.33 -13.38 21.47
N PHE A 495 8.27 -13.89 20.84
CA PHE A 495 6.91 -13.72 21.32
C PHE A 495 6.61 -14.65 22.49
N GLU A 496 5.73 -14.19 23.38
CA GLU A 496 5.02 -15.10 24.25
C GLU A 496 3.83 -15.71 23.51
N THR A 497 3.74 -17.04 23.50
CA THR A 497 2.76 -17.74 22.68
C THR A 497 1.82 -18.59 23.49
N GLN A 498 0.56 -18.64 23.05
CA GLN A 498 -0.49 -19.45 23.66
C GLN A 498 -1.40 -19.98 22.56
N GLU A 499 -1.82 -21.23 22.66
CA GLU A 499 -2.89 -21.77 21.84
C GLU A 499 -4.20 -21.79 22.63
N VAL A 500 -5.31 -21.51 21.95
CA VAL A 500 -6.65 -21.55 22.54
C VAL A 500 -7.65 -22.13 21.56
N ASP A 501 -8.77 -22.63 22.07
CA ASP A 501 -9.97 -22.81 21.25
C ASP A 501 -10.48 -21.42 20.84
N GLY A 502 -10.46 -21.14 19.54
CA GLY A 502 -10.90 -19.87 18.99
C GLY A 502 -12.41 -19.67 19.00
N HIS A 503 -13.19 -20.67 19.40
CA HIS A 503 -14.64 -20.58 19.58
C HIS A 503 -15.08 -20.60 21.05
N ASP A 504 -14.17 -20.76 22.01
CA ASP A 504 -14.46 -20.52 23.42
C ASP A 504 -14.20 -19.06 23.78
N VAL A 505 -15.28 -18.29 23.90
CA VAL A 505 -15.21 -16.85 24.24
C VAL A 505 -14.49 -16.60 25.56
N MET A 506 -14.57 -17.50 26.54
CA MET A 506 -13.88 -17.29 27.82
C MET A 506 -12.39 -17.60 27.73
N ALA A 507 -12.00 -18.61 26.97
CA ALA A 507 -10.58 -18.86 26.67
C ALA A 507 -9.95 -17.66 25.94
N LEU A 508 -10.68 -17.08 24.98
CA LEU A 508 -10.27 -15.85 24.30
C LEU A 508 -10.19 -14.64 25.26
N VAL A 509 -11.17 -14.44 26.13
CA VAL A 509 -11.15 -13.36 27.14
C VAL A 509 -9.91 -13.47 28.02
N GLN A 510 -9.63 -14.66 28.55
CA GLN A 510 -8.47 -14.90 29.41
C GLN A 510 -7.16 -14.65 28.65
N ALA A 511 -7.04 -15.24 27.46
CA ALA A 511 -5.83 -15.14 26.66
C ALA A 511 -5.58 -13.71 26.15
N LEU A 512 -6.59 -12.98 25.70
CA LEU A 512 -6.42 -11.65 25.09
C LEU A 512 -6.31 -10.51 26.11
N SER A 513 -6.87 -10.69 27.32
CA SER A 513 -6.77 -9.72 28.42
C SER A 513 -5.37 -9.66 29.04
N LEU A 514 -4.58 -10.74 28.94
CA LEU A 514 -3.26 -10.81 29.54
C LEU A 514 -2.26 -9.80 28.93
N ARG A 515 -1.53 -9.10 29.79
CA ARG A 515 -0.40 -8.20 29.46
C ARG A 515 0.90 -8.86 29.92
N THR A 516 1.94 -8.75 29.11
CA THR A 516 3.27 -9.30 29.37
C THR A 516 4.33 -8.26 28.98
N ASP A 517 5.60 -8.53 29.21
CA ASP A 517 6.75 -7.67 28.86
C ASP A 517 7.30 -7.92 27.44
N ARG A 518 6.57 -8.72 26.65
CA ARG A 518 6.95 -9.17 25.29
C ARG A 518 5.74 -9.11 24.37
N PRO A 519 5.94 -8.97 23.04
CA PRO A 519 4.82 -9.12 22.12
C PRO A 519 4.20 -10.52 22.26
N ARG A 520 2.89 -10.63 22.07
CA ARG A 520 2.15 -11.87 22.26
C ARG A 520 1.59 -12.42 20.96
N ALA A 521 1.59 -13.74 20.79
CA ALA A 521 0.94 -14.42 19.67
C ALA A 521 -0.02 -15.49 20.19
N ILE A 522 -1.30 -15.32 19.91
CA ILE A 522 -2.37 -16.26 20.25
C ILE A 522 -2.73 -17.03 19.00
N VAL A 523 -2.49 -18.34 19.00
CA VAL A 523 -2.95 -19.23 17.92
C VAL A 523 -4.34 -19.75 18.31
N ALA A 524 -5.36 -19.14 17.73
CA ALA A 524 -6.75 -19.51 17.95
C ALA A 524 -7.13 -20.61 16.96
N ARG A 525 -7.32 -21.84 17.45
CA ARG A 525 -7.77 -22.97 16.62
C ARG A 525 -9.25 -22.78 16.31
N THR A 526 -9.59 -22.64 15.04
CA THR A 526 -10.96 -22.32 14.60
C THR A 526 -11.39 -23.28 13.49
N ILE A 527 -12.66 -23.15 13.08
CA ILE A 527 -13.25 -23.87 11.96
C ILE A 527 -13.62 -22.85 10.89
N LYS A 528 -13.10 -23.00 9.68
CA LYS A 528 -13.48 -22.16 8.54
C LYS A 528 -14.96 -22.36 8.28
N GLY A 529 -15.76 -21.29 8.25
CA GLY A 529 -17.22 -21.38 8.10
C GLY A 529 -18.00 -21.67 9.38
N LYS A 530 -17.38 -21.62 10.57
CA LYS A 530 -18.04 -21.93 11.85
C LYS A 530 -19.41 -21.30 11.98
N GLY A 531 -20.43 -22.10 12.29
CA GLY A 531 -21.79 -21.61 12.45
C GLY A 531 -22.75 -22.12 11.39
N VAL A 532 -22.24 -22.44 10.20
CA VAL A 532 -23.03 -22.72 9.00
C VAL A 532 -22.56 -24.02 8.39
N SER A 533 -23.38 -25.06 8.48
CA SER A 533 -22.95 -26.45 8.28
C SER A 533 -22.41 -26.76 6.88
N PHE A 534 -22.90 -26.10 5.84
CA PHE A 534 -22.39 -26.28 4.46
C PHE A 534 -21.05 -25.58 4.21
N ALA A 535 -20.71 -24.59 5.04
CA ALA A 535 -19.48 -23.81 4.92
C ALA A 535 -18.38 -24.30 5.88
N GLU A 536 -18.75 -25.01 6.96
CA GLU A 536 -17.79 -25.58 7.91
C GLU A 536 -16.82 -26.54 7.20
N ASN A 537 -15.52 -26.25 7.31
CA ASN A 537 -14.43 -27.02 6.69
C ASN A 537 -14.64 -27.25 5.18
N ASN A 538 -15.09 -26.22 4.47
CA ASN A 538 -15.31 -26.31 3.03
C ASN A 538 -14.59 -25.20 2.28
N VAL A 539 -13.59 -25.58 1.46
CA VAL A 539 -12.76 -24.65 0.69
C VAL A 539 -13.56 -23.80 -0.29
N ILE A 540 -14.67 -24.31 -0.82
CA ILE A 540 -15.54 -23.59 -1.76
C ILE A 540 -16.01 -22.27 -1.15
N TRP A 541 -16.26 -22.25 0.17
CA TRP A 541 -16.71 -21.07 0.88
C TRP A 541 -15.58 -20.10 1.27
N HIS A 542 -14.38 -20.28 0.72
CA HIS A 542 -13.33 -19.27 0.81
C HIS A 542 -13.68 -18.01 0.01
N ASP A 543 -14.27 -18.12 -1.19
CA ASP A 543 -14.83 -17.00 -1.96
C ASP A 543 -15.96 -17.52 -2.87
N ASN A 544 -17.20 -17.49 -2.36
CA ASN A 544 -18.37 -17.98 -3.10
C ASN A 544 -19.59 -17.09 -2.86
N ALA A 545 -20.50 -17.05 -3.84
CA ALA A 545 -21.75 -16.32 -3.73
C ALA A 545 -22.74 -17.13 -2.88
N LEU A 546 -23.46 -16.45 -1.99
CA LEU A 546 -24.47 -17.07 -1.14
C LEU A 546 -25.81 -17.11 -1.89
N SER A 547 -26.29 -18.32 -2.18
CA SER A 547 -27.62 -18.49 -2.80
C SER A 547 -28.74 -18.20 -1.79
N ARG A 548 -29.98 -18.03 -2.30
CA ARG A 548 -31.17 -17.88 -1.46
C ARG A 548 -31.40 -19.10 -0.56
N ASP A 549 -31.22 -20.29 -1.10
CA ASP A 549 -31.42 -21.56 -0.36
C ASP A 549 -30.35 -21.71 0.74
N ASP A 550 -29.09 -21.38 0.43
CA ASP A 550 -28.00 -21.38 1.41
C ASP A 550 -28.24 -20.36 2.52
N TYR A 551 -28.74 -19.16 2.17
CA TYR A 551 -29.12 -18.13 3.13
C TYR A 551 -30.23 -18.63 4.08
N GLU A 552 -31.33 -19.16 3.56
CA GLU A 552 -32.45 -19.65 4.38
C GLU A 552 -32.01 -20.79 5.30
N ARG A 553 -31.20 -21.72 4.78
CA ARG A 553 -30.60 -22.80 5.58
C ARG A 553 -29.71 -22.25 6.69
N ALA A 554 -28.80 -21.33 6.37
CA ALA A 554 -27.88 -20.74 7.35
C ALA A 554 -28.65 -20.00 8.46
N MET A 555 -29.69 -19.24 8.12
CA MET A 555 -30.51 -18.53 9.09
C MET A 555 -31.26 -19.50 10.02
N GLY A 556 -31.87 -20.56 9.47
CA GLY A 556 -32.53 -21.59 10.28
C GLY A 556 -31.58 -22.30 11.24
N GLU A 557 -30.36 -22.61 10.81
CA GLU A 557 -29.33 -23.20 11.68
C GLU A 557 -28.91 -22.26 12.82
N LEU A 558 -28.77 -20.96 12.54
CA LEU A 558 -28.39 -19.96 13.53
C LEU A 558 -29.52 -19.70 14.54
N ASP A 559 -30.78 -19.73 14.10
CA ASP A 559 -31.96 -19.59 14.99
C ASP A 559 -32.08 -20.74 15.98
N ALA A 560 -31.92 -21.98 15.52
CA ALA A 560 -31.90 -23.14 16.40
C ALA A 560 -30.78 -23.07 17.46
N ARG A 561 -29.61 -22.55 17.08
CA ARG A 561 -28.47 -22.36 18.02
C ARG A 561 -28.75 -21.28 19.05
N GLU A 562 -29.35 -20.16 18.66
CA GLU A 562 -29.71 -19.10 19.61
C GLU A 562 -30.72 -19.59 20.65
N GLU A 563 -31.72 -20.37 20.23
CA GLU A 563 -32.65 -20.98 21.16
C GLU A 563 -31.93 -21.87 22.19
N ALA A 564 -30.96 -22.68 21.75
CA ALA A 564 -30.16 -23.52 22.65
C ALA A 564 -29.37 -22.69 23.68
N VAL A 565 -28.71 -21.62 23.25
CA VAL A 565 -27.94 -20.72 24.13
C VAL A 565 -28.86 -19.95 25.10
N ARG A 566 -30.03 -19.50 24.62
CA ARG A 566 -30.99 -18.78 25.46
C ARG A 566 -31.56 -19.66 26.56
N HIS A 567 -31.79 -20.95 26.28
CA HIS A 567 -32.38 -21.93 27.19
C HIS A 567 -31.35 -22.80 27.94
N GLY A 568 -30.04 -22.52 27.82
CA GLY A 568 -28.99 -23.16 28.61
C GLY A 568 -28.71 -24.63 28.25
N ARG A 569 -28.89 -25.01 26.98
CA ARG A 569 -28.66 -26.38 26.48
C ARG A 569 -27.42 -26.51 25.59
N GLY A 570 -26.46 -25.58 25.72
CA GLY A 570 -25.23 -25.53 24.92
C GLY A 570 -24.04 -26.09 25.66
#